data_AF-A0A848MXR7-F1
#
_entry.id   AF-A0A848MXR7-F1
#
_cell.length_a   1.000
_cell.length_b   1.000
_cell.length_c   1.000
_cell.angle_alpha   90.00
_cell.angle_beta   90.00
_cell.angle_gamma   90.00
#
_symmetry.space_group_name_H-M   'P 1'
#
loop_
_entity.id
_entity.type
_entity.pdbx_description
1 polymer ?
#
loop_
_entity_poly.entity_id
_entity_poly.type
_entity_poly.pdbx_seq_one_letter_code
_entity_poly.pdbx_strand_id
1 'polypeptide(L)' 'MRNYWYVSLSNRYPPPNEDDPLRVVQSVQIKKDYSIVEMTREATPEEIDKCKLVYCGHGYWKDDYIQQNIGRYLS' A
#
# COMPACT_ATOMS: atom_id res chain seq x y z
N MET A 1 -14.74 -4.92 5.39
CA MET A 1 -14.16 -5.43 4.13
C MET A 1 -12.71 -5.80 4.41
N ARG A 2 -12.22 -6.90 3.84
CA ARG A 2 -10.81 -7.27 3.99
C ARG A 2 -10.02 -6.57 2.89
N ASN A 3 -8.95 -5.88 3.28
CA ASN A 3 -8.16 -5.06 2.36
C ASN A 3 -6.76 -5.65 2.23
N TYR A 4 -6.10 -5.31 1.12
CA TYR A 4 -4.73 -5.65 0.84
C TYR A 4 -3.83 -4.51 1.29
N TRP A 5 -2.80 -4.85 2.05
CA TRP A 5 -1.87 -3.92 2.67
C TRP A 5 -0.51 -4.03 1.99
N TYR A 6 0.01 -2.86 1.61
CA TYR A 6 1.33 -2.74 1.00
C TYR A 6 2.15 -1.62 1.66
N VAL A 7 3.46 -1.74 1.59
CA VAL A 7 4.40 -0.64 1.86
C VAL A 7 5.07 -0.24 0.55
N SER A 8 4.94 1.02 0.18
CA SER A 8 5.70 1.63 -0.92
C SER A 8 7.05 2.12 -0.38
N LEU A 9 8.14 1.62 -0.95
CA LEU A 9 9.51 2.01 -0.58
C LEU A 9 10.04 3.23 -1.33
N SER A 10 9.26 3.76 -2.28
CA SER A 10 9.71 4.86 -3.12
C SER A 10 9.32 6.24 -2.56
N ASN A 11 8.57 6.28 -1.45
CA ASN A 11 7.77 7.40 -0.94
C ASN A 11 6.98 8.18 -2.02
N ARG A 12 6.84 7.57 -3.20
CA ARG A 12 6.30 8.17 -4.40
C ARG A 12 5.04 7.38 -4.70
N TYR A 13 4.04 7.61 -3.86
CA TYR A 13 2.68 7.29 -4.23
C TYR A 13 2.08 8.55 -4.86
N PRO A 14 1.79 8.56 -6.17
CA PRO A 14 1.28 9.76 -6.81
C PRO A 14 -0.05 10.16 -6.14
N PRO A 15 -0.31 11.46 -5.91
CA PRO A 15 -1.64 11.89 -5.50
C PRO A 15 -2.67 11.44 -6.56
N PRO A 16 -3.93 11.18 -6.16
CA PRO A 16 -4.99 10.87 -7.12
C PRO A 16 -5.13 12.03 -8.10
N ASN A 17 -5.02 11.75 -9.40
CA ASN A 17 -5.33 12.69 -10.48
C ASN A 17 -6.63 12.26 -11.16
N GLU A 18 -7.39 13.21 -11.69
CA GLU A 18 -8.71 12.94 -12.31
C GLU A 18 -8.62 12.07 -13.57
N ASP A 19 -7.46 12.03 -14.23
CA ASP A 19 -7.17 11.21 -15.40
C ASP A 19 -6.63 9.80 -15.09
N ASP A 20 -6.38 9.47 -13.82
CA ASP A 20 -5.89 8.13 -13.49
C ASP A 20 -7.01 7.09 -13.63
N PRO A 21 -6.72 5.90 -14.20
CA PRO A 21 -7.68 4.81 -14.18
C PRO A 21 -8.12 4.53 -12.75
N LEU A 22 -9.40 4.16 -12.56
CA LEU A 22 -10.03 3.84 -11.27
C LEU A 22 -9.03 3.13 -10.34
N ARG A 23 -8.41 3.91 -9.46
CA ARG A 23 -7.41 3.38 -8.53
C ARG A 23 -8.17 2.58 -7.49
N VAL A 24 -7.67 1.39 -7.21
CA VAL A 24 -8.26 0.49 -6.19
C VAL A 24 -7.78 0.81 -4.78
N VAL A 25 -7.05 1.91 -4.62
CA VAL A 25 -6.50 2.36 -3.34
C VAL A 25 -7.59 3.06 -2.55
N GLN A 26 -7.81 2.55 -1.34
CA GLN A 26 -8.75 3.12 -0.39
C GLN A 26 -8.09 4.22 0.45
N SER A 27 -6.84 4.04 0.87
CA SER A 27 -6.12 5.03 1.67
C SER A 27 -4.59 4.90 1.52
N VAL A 28 -3.88 6.02 1.74
CA VAL A 28 -2.41 6.07 1.78
C VAL A 28 -1.96 6.94 2.95
N GLN A 29 -1.08 6.41 3.79
CA GLN A 29 -0.38 7.18 4.81
C GLN A 29 1.10 7.33 4.44
N ILE A 30 1.51 8.56 4.14
CA ILE A 30 2.88 8.90 3.74
C ILE A 30 3.73 9.16 4.99
N LYS A 31 4.92 8.55 5.05
CA LYS A 31 5.98 8.80 6.02
C LYS A 31 7.22 9.29 5.25
N LYS A 32 8.34 9.57 5.93
CA LYS A 32 9.50 10.24 5.29
C LYS A 32 10.05 9.45 4.10
N ASP A 33 10.21 8.14 4.26
CA ASP A 33 10.90 7.28 3.29
C ASP A 33 9.99 6.21 2.68
N TYR A 34 8.75 6.09 3.17
CA TYR A 34 7.82 5.05 2.76
C TYR A 34 6.36 5.51 2.90
N SER A 35 5.47 4.79 2.20
CA SER A 35 4.01 4.99 2.34
C SER A 35 3.32 3.66 2.63
N ILE A 36 2.36 3.68 3.55
CA ILE A 36 1.48 2.54 3.82
C ILE A 36 0.26 2.69 2.91
N VAL A 37 -0.05 1.66 2.14
CA VAL A 37 -1.10 1.68 1.11
C VAL A 37 -2.13 0.60 1.41
N GLU A 38 -3.39 1.01 1.48
CA GLU A 38 -4.55 0.14 1.62
C GLU A 38 -5.27 0.01 0.27
N MET A 39 -5.46 -1.22 -0.21
CA MET A 39 -6.09 -1.51 -1.50
C MET A 39 -7.29 -2.44 -1.35
N THR A 40 -8.33 -2.25 -2.15
CA THR A 40 -9.55 -3.09 -2.15
C THR A 40 -9.38 -4.39 -2.94
N ARG A 41 -8.34 -4.47 -3.79
CA ARG A 41 -7.88 -5.68 -4.50
C ARG A 41 -6.36 -5.80 -4.43
N GLU A 42 -5.82 -6.94 -4.86
CA GLU A 42 -4.39 -7.10 -5.09
C GLU A 42 -3.89 -6.10 -6.13
N ALA A 43 -2.72 -5.52 -5.87
CA ALA A 43 -2.03 -4.63 -6.81
C ALA A 43 -1.62 -5.40 -8.08
N THR A 44 -1.77 -4.76 -9.24
CA THR A 44 -1.25 -5.32 -10.49
C THR A 44 0.28 -5.28 -10.49
N PRO A 45 0.95 -6.13 -11.30
CA PRO A 45 2.40 -6.07 -11.45
C PRO A 45 2.92 -4.68 -11.86
N GLU A 46 2.14 -3.93 -12.66
CA GLU A 46 2.48 -2.56 -13.05
C GLU A 46 2.41 -1.59 -11.87
N GLU A 47 1.36 -1.66 -11.04
CA GLU A 47 1.23 -0.85 -9.81
C GLU A 47 2.38 -1.16 -8.83
N ILE A 48 2.72 -2.45 -8.69
CA ILE A 48 3.82 -2.92 -7.84
C ILE A 48 5.15 -2.35 -8.30
N ASP A 49 5.46 -2.45 -9.60
CA ASP A 49 6.74 -1.97 -10.12
C ASP A 49 6.85 -0.44 -10.08
N LYS A 50 5.79 0.27 -10.49
CA LYS A 50 5.74 1.74 -10.54
C LYS A 50 5.86 2.36 -9.15
N CYS A 51 5.15 1.82 -8.17
CA CYS A 51 5.12 2.38 -6.81
C CYS A 51 6.05 1.64 -5.83
N LYS A 52 6.81 0.65 -6.30
CA LYS A 52 7.68 -0.21 -5.47
C LYS A 52 6.93 -0.75 -4.25
N LEU A 53 5.75 -1.32 -4.49
CA LEU A 53 4.88 -1.86 -3.46
C LEU A 53 5.40 -3.21 -2.98
N VAL A 54 5.47 -3.38 -1.67
CA VAL A 54 5.80 -4.63 -1.00
C VAL A 54 4.55 -5.12 -0.30
N TYR A 55 4.15 -6.36 -0.60
CA TYR A 55 2.96 -6.95 -0.01
C TYR A 55 3.18 -7.27 1.47
N CYS A 56 2.31 -6.74 2.33
CA CYS A 56 2.35 -6.97 3.79
C CYS A 56 1.22 -7.88 4.26
N GLY A 57 0.14 -8.01 3.48
CA GLY A 57 -0.89 -8.99 3.75
C GLY A 57 -2.31 -8.59 3.35
N HIS A 58 -3.28 -9.45 3.67
CA HIS A 58 -4.70 -9.26 3.41
C HIS A 58 -5.50 -9.49 4.70
N GLY A 59 -6.28 -8.49 5.11
CA GLY A 59 -7.00 -8.54 6.38
C GLY A 59 -7.40 -7.16 6.89
N TYR A 60 -7.59 -7.06 8.19
CA TYR A 60 -7.87 -5.80 8.86
C TYR A 60 -6.58 -5.14 9.31
N TRP A 61 -6.56 -3.80 9.35
CA TRP A 61 -5.40 -3.01 9.79
C TRP A 61 -4.83 -3.52 11.12
N LYS A 62 -5.70 -3.81 12.10
CA LYS A 62 -5.31 -4.20 13.46
C LYS A 62 -4.88 -5.66 13.60
N ASP A 63 -4.83 -6.44 12.51
CA ASP A 63 -4.37 -7.82 12.58
C ASP A 63 -2.87 -7.85 12.91
N ASP A 64 -2.48 -8.62 13.93
CA ASP A 64 -1.10 -8.65 14.41
C ASP A 64 -0.09 -9.00 13.32
N TYR A 65 -0.47 -9.90 12.40
CA TYR A 65 0.38 -10.29 11.28
C TYR A 65 0.60 -9.14 10.30
N ILE A 66 -0.42 -8.31 10.04
CA ILE A 66 -0.34 -7.13 9.17
C ILE A 66 0.58 -6.10 9.82
N GLN A 67 0.36 -5.80 11.10
CA GLN A 67 1.17 -4.85 11.85
C GLN A 67 2.64 -5.28 11.92
N GLN A 68 2.91 -6.57 12.15
CA GLN A 68 4.28 -7.12 12.15
C GLN A 68 4.95 -7.01 10.78
N ASN A 69 4.24 -7.37 9.70
CA ASN A 69 4.81 -7.31 8.36
C ASN A 69 5.08 -5.88 7.91
N ILE A 70 4.19 -4.95 8.20
CA ILE A 70 4.41 -3.52 7.94
C ILE A 70 5.62 -3.03 8.77
N GLY A 71 5.65 -3.34 10.06
CA GLY A 71 6.72 -2.93 10.98
C GLY A 71 8.11 -3.32 10.53
N ARG A 72 8.29 -4.47 9.85
CA ARG A 72 9.57 -4.90 9.26
C ARG A 72 10.14 -3.95 8.22
N TYR A 73 9.29 -3.16 7.56
CA TYR A 73 9.70 -2.19 6.55
C TYR A 73 9.73 -0.76 7.07
N LEU A 74 9.22 -0.52 8.29
CA LEU A 74 9.20 0.80 8.93
C LEU A 74 10.34 1.01 9.94
N SER A 75 11.08 -0.05 10.28
CA SER A 75 12.13 -0.10 11.29
C SER A 75 13.46 0.50 10.83
#